data_AF-A0A0G1ENT0-F1
#
_entry.id   AF-A0A0G1ENT0-F1
#
_cell.length_a   1.000
_cell.length_b   1.000
_cell.length_c   1.000
_cell.angle_alpha   90.00
_cell.angle_beta   90.00
_cell.angle_gamma   90.00
#
_symmetry.space_group_name_H-M   'P 1'
#
loop_
_entity.id
_entity.type
_entity.pdbx_description
1 polymer ?
#
loop_
_entity_poly.entity_id
_entity_poly.type
_entity_poly.pdbx_seq_one_letter_code
_entity_poly.pdbx_strand_id
1 'polypeptide(L)'
;MITPKIRNIVIFASIGTVLVLIYIFFIRQPSPPPTLISSSSNGVALDTSVFDQNSSVARDFLTLLLNVKNIKLNDAIFADNAFASLRDSSIVITQDTVEGRPNPFAPFGTDNLSEPIIEEPIAEEEESVPPVQP
;
A
#
# COMPACT_ATOMS: atom_id res chain seq x y z
N MET A 1 -56.41 -34.82 -9.13
CA MET A 1 -56.11 -36.05 -8.37
C MET A 1 -54.60 -36.26 -8.39
N ILE A 2 -53.95 -36.29 -7.24
CA ILE A 2 -52.51 -36.57 -7.13
C ILE A 2 -52.34 -38.07 -7.01
N THR A 3 -51.64 -38.69 -7.96
CA THR A 3 -51.35 -40.12 -7.98
C THR A 3 -50.44 -40.50 -6.81
N PRO A 4 -50.63 -41.67 -6.17
CA PRO A 4 -49.93 -42.05 -4.93
C PRO A 4 -48.39 -42.04 -5.06
N LYS A 5 -47.86 -42.28 -6.27
CA LYS A 5 -46.42 -42.19 -6.56
C LYS A 5 -45.86 -40.76 -6.38
N ILE A 6 -46.60 -39.73 -6.81
CA ILE A 6 -46.20 -38.33 -6.62
C ILE A 6 -46.21 -37.96 -5.13
N ARG A 7 -47.18 -38.48 -4.36
CA ARG A 7 -47.26 -38.18 -2.92
C ARG A 7 -46.02 -38.65 -2.16
N ASN A 8 -45.54 -39.86 -2.46
CA ASN A 8 -44.34 -40.40 -1.81
C ASN A 8 -43.08 -39.63 -2.23
N ILE A 9 -43.00 -39.20 -3.49
CA ILE A 9 -41.86 -38.40 -3.98
C ILE A 9 -41.79 -37.04 -3.29
N VAL A 10 -42.94 -36.39 -3.05
CA VAL A 10 -43.01 -35.10 -2.34
C VAL A 10 -42.59 -35.26 -0.88
N ILE A 11 -42.96 -36.38 -0.24
CA ILE A 11 -42.54 -36.67 1.14
C ILE A 11 -41.02 -36.85 1.20
N PHE A 12 -40.43 -37.67 0.34
CA PHE A 12 -38.97 -37.85 0.30
C PHE A 12 -38.22 -36.55 -0.01
N ALA A 13 -38.73 -35.75 -0.95
CA ALA A 13 -38.15 -34.43 -1.26
C ALA A 13 -38.21 -33.48 -0.05
N SER A 14 -39.32 -33.49 0.71
CA SER A 14 -39.45 -32.66 1.91
C SER A 14 -38.48 -33.07 3.01
N ILE A 15 -38.33 -34.38 3.28
CA ILE A 15 -37.35 -34.89 4.26
C ILE A 15 -35.92 -34.53 3.82
N GLY A 16 -35.58 -34.72 2.55
CA GLY A 16 -34.26 -34.38 2.02
C GLY A 16 -33.93 -32.90 2.19
N THR A 17 -34.90 -32.03 1.91
CA THR A 17 -34.74 -30.58 2.07
C THR A 17 -34.50 -30.20 3.54
N VAL A 18 -35.26 -30.79 4.47
CA VAL A 18 -35.09 -30.56 5.91
C VAL A 18 -33.72 -31.03 6.40
N LEU A 19 -33.24 -32.20 5.95
CA LEU A 19 -31.92 -32.71 6.30
C LEU A 19 -30.78 -31.80 5.80
N VAL A 20 -30.89 -31.27 4.57
CA VAL A 20 -29.91 -30.33 4.03
C VAL A 20 -29.89 -29.04 4.84
N LEU A 21 -31.05 -28.52 5.24
CA LEU A 21 -31.14 -27.35 6.11
C LEU A 21 -30.47 -27.61 7.47
N ILE A 22 -30.76 -28.74 8.11
CA ILE A 22 -30.12 -29.11 9.38
C ILE A 22 -28.59 -29.18 9.22
N TYR A 23 -28.10 -29.79 8.13
CA TYR A 23 -26.66 -29.88 7.87
C TYR A 23 -26.00 -28.50 7.72
N ILE A 24 -26.60 -27.60 6.93
CA ILE A 24 -26.06 -26.26 6.69
C ILE A 24 -26.11 -25.40 7.96
N PHE A 25 -27.17 -25.51 8.77
CA PHE A 25 -27.36 -24.67 9.94
C PHE A 25 -26.65 -25.18 11.20
N PHE A 26 -26.56 -26.49 11.43
CA PHE A 26 -26.04 -27.06 12.68
C PHE A 26 -24.65 -27.70 12.55
N ILE A 27 -24.32 -28.29 11.40
CA ILE A 27 -23.12 -29.14 11.25
C ILE A 27 -21.99 -28.42 10.52
N ARG A 28 -22.33 -27.45 9.67
CA ARG A 28 -21.34 -26.67 8.91
C ARG A 28 -20.65 -25.66 9.84
N GLN A 29 -19.49 -26.04 10.36
CA GLN A 29 -18.64 -25.14 11.15
C GLN A 29 -18.07 -24.03 10.25
N PRO A 30 -18.07 -22.77 10.68
CA PRO A 30 -17.43 -21.69 9.95
C PRO A 30 -15.91 -21.93 9.92
N SER A 31 -15.30 -21.74 8.75
CA SER A 31 -13.85 -21.83 8.56
C SER A 31 -13.14 -20.88 9.53
N PRO A 32 -12.07 -21.32 10.22
CA PRO A 32 -11.34 -20.46 11.15
C PRO A 32 -10.71 -19.28 10.41
N PRO A 33 -10.72 -18.07 11.01
CA PRO A 33 -10.15 -16.89 10.38
C PRO A 33 -8.62 -17.01 10.24
N PRO A 34 -8.01 -16.33 9.26
CA PRO A 34 -6.57 -16.34 9.05
C PRO A 34 -5.84 -15.77 10.27
N THR A 35 -4.90 -16.54 10.82
CA THR A 35 -4.03 -16.15 11.94
C THR A 35 -2.85 -15.31 11.44
N LEU A 36 -2.62 -14.16 12.06
CA LEU A 36 -1.46 -13.31 11.76
C LEU A 36 -0.20 -13.91 12.40
N ILE A 37 0.86 -14.07 11.60
CA ILE A 37 2.18 -14.58 12.03
C ILE A 37 3.10 -13.36 12.21
N SER A 38 3.69 -13.20 13.39
CA SER A 38 4.71 -12.18 13.64
C SER A 38 6.11 -12.77 13.42
N SER A 39 6.91 -12.12 12.59
CA SER A 39 8.32 -12.45 12.39
C SER A 39 9.18 -11.45 13.17
N SER A 40 9.79 -11.89 14.26
CA SER A 40 10.80 -11.10 14.97
C SER A 40 12.13 -11.22 14.21
N SER A 41 12.58 -10.14 13.57
CA SER A 41 13.93 -10.08 13.02
C SER A 41 14.92 -9.97 14.17
N ASN A 42 15.69 -11.03 14.42
CA ASN A 42 16.80 -10.98 15.37
C ASN A 42 17.91 -10.09 14.80
N GLY A 43 17.91 -8.82 15.18
CA GLY A 43 18.97 -7.89 14.88
C GLY A 43 18.92 -6.74 15.87
N VAL A 44 20.03 -6.53 16.56
CA VAL A 44 20.32 -5.47 17.54
C VAL A 44 19.96 -5.84 18.99
N ALA A 45 21.00 -6.11 19.78
CA ALA A 45 20.94 -6.17 21.23
C ALA A 45 20.51 -4.79 21.76
N LEU A 46 19.29 -4.70 22.27
CA LEU A 46 18.77 -3.53 22.97
C LEU A 46 18.55 -3.89 24.44
N ASP A 47 18.89 -2.93 25.29
CA ASP A 47 18.71 -2.90 26.75
C ASP A 47 17.44 -3.64 27.21
N THR A 48 17.64 -4.69 28.00
CA THR A 48 16.61 -5.65 28.46
C THR A 48 15.41 -4.96 29.11
N SER A 49 15.58 -3.76 29.67
CA SER A 49 14.49 -3.00 30.31
C SER A 49 13.47 -2.39 29.33
N VAL A 50 13.87 -2.11 28.09
CA VAL A 50 13.03 -1.50 27.05
C VAL A 50 12.35 -2.57 26.19
N PHE A 51 12.97 -3.74 26.06
CA PHE A 51 12.43 -4.86 25.28
C PHE A 51 11.14 -5.45 25.89
N ASP A 52 11.08 -5.56 27.21
CA ASP A 52 9.90 -6.10 27.92
C ASP A 52 8.67 -5.19 27.82
N GLN A 53 8.86 -3.86 27.87
CA GLN A 53 7.75 -2.91 27.71
C GLN A 53 7.25 -2.82 26.25
N ASN A 54 8.14 -2.97 25.27
CA ASN A 54 7.73 -3.02 23.87
C ASN A 54 7.01 -4.34 23.51
N SER A 55 7.35 -5.43 24.18
CA SER A 55 6.70 -6.74 24.05
C SER A 55 5.24 -6.71 24.51
N SER A 56 4.93 -6.09 25.65
CA SER A 56 3.55 -5.98 26.14
C SER A 56 2.70 -5.10 25.21
N VAL A 57 3.21 -3.93 24.82
CA VAL A 57 2.53 -3.03 23.88
C VAL A 57 2.29 -3.68 22.52
N ALA A 58 3.26 -4.45 22.00
CA ALA A 58 3.09 -5.19 20.75
C ALA A 58 2.02 -6.30 20.86
N ARG A 59 1.96 -7.02 21.99
CA ARG A 59 0.93 -8.04 22.24
C ARG A 59 -0.47 -7.43 22.36
N ASP A 60 -0.58 -6.29 23.04
CA ASP A 60 -1.86 -5.58 23.19
C ASP A 60 -2.34 -5.02 21.84
N PHE A 61 -1.43 -4.47 21.03
CA PHE A 61 -1.73 -4.02 19.66
C PHE A 61 -2.14 -5.17 18.74
N LEU A 62 -1.42 -6.30 18.77
CA LEU A 62 -1.79 -7.49 17.99
C LEU A 62 -3.13 -8.07 18.43
N THR A 63 -3.41 -8.06 19.73
CA THR A 63 -4.71 -8.49 20.28
C THR A 63 -5.83 -7.57 19.82
N LEU A 64 -5.61 -6.26 19.84
CA LEU A 64 -6.54 -5.27 19.31
C LEU A 64 -6.78 -5.49 17.80
N LEU A 65 -5.72 -5.70 17.02
CA LEU A 65 -5.82 -5.92 15.58
C LEU A 65 -6.57 -7.22 15.25
N LEU A 66 -6.34 -8.29 16.02
CA LEU A 66 -7.09 -9.55 15.91
C LEU A 66 -8.57 -9.40 16.25
N ASN A 67 -8.91 -8.47 17.16
CA ASN A 67 -10.31 -8.17 17.50
C ASN A 67 -11.01 -7.34 16.41
N VAL A 68 -10.27 -6.64 15.55
CA VAL A 68 -10.82 -5.92 14.40
C VAL A 68 -11.12 -6.92 13.27
N LYS A 69 -12.29 -7.56 13.35
CA LYS A 69 -12.71 -8.59 12.37
C LYS A 69 -13.22 -8.04 11.04
N ASN A 70 -13.69 -6.78 11.01
CA ASN A 70 -14.26 -6.17 9.82
C ASN A 70 -14.08 -4.64 9.88
N ILE A 71 -13.29 -4.10 8.96
CA ILE A 71 -13.18 -2.65 8.74
C ILE A 71 -14.00 -2.36 7.48
N LYS A 72 -15.14 -1.71 7.64
CA LYS A 72 -15.89 -1.16 6.51
C LYS A 72 -15.49 0.28 6.33
N LEU A 73 -14.93 0.59 5.17
CA LEU A 73 -14.80 1.98 4.75
C LEU A 73 -16.17 2.47 4.28
N ASN A 74 -16.48 3.71 4.62
CA ASN A 74 -17.70 4.34 4.14
C ASN A 74 -17.45 4.87 2.73
N ASP A 75 -17.97 4.19 1.71
CA ASP A 75 -17.79 4.58 0.31
C ASP A 75 -18.49 5.90 -0.04
N ALA A 76 -19.35 6.42 0.85
CA ALA A 76 -19.98 7.73 0.66
C ALA A 76 -18.95 8.88 0.61
N ILE A 77 -17.75 8.69 1.16
CA ILE A 77 -16.69 9.71 1.06
C ILE A 77 -16.31 10.00 -0.40
N PHE A 78 -16.41 9.01 -1.29
CA PHE A 78 -16.07 9.17 -2.71
C PHE A 78 -17.16 9.90 -3.50
N ALA A 79 -18.37 10.00 -2.95
CA ALA A 79 -19.47 10.77 -3.51
C ALA A 79 -19.52 12.22 -2.99
N ASP A 80 -18.70 12.55 -1.99
CA ASP A 80 -18.60 13.90 -1.45
C ASP A 80 -17.94 14.83 -2.49
N ASN A 81 -18.50 16.04 -2.63
CA ASN A 81 -17.92 17.09 -3.46
C ASN A 81 -16.51 17.46 -2.99
N ALA A 82 -16.24 17.40 -1.68
CA ALA A 82 -14.92 17.63 -1.11
C ALA A 82 -13.88 16.63 -1.67
N PHE A 83 -14.24 15.36 -1.78
CA PHE A 83 -13.37 14.35 -2.37
C PHE A 83 -13.21 14.57 -3.89
N ALA A 84 -14.29 14.91 -4.60
CA ALA A 84 -14.24 15.24 -6.03
C ALA A 84 -13.41 16.51 -6.33
N SER A 85 -13.27 17.40 -5.36
CA SER A 85 -12.49 18.64 -5.48
C SER A 85 -10.99 18.44 -5.22
N LEU A 86 -10.57 17.28 -4.71
CA LEU A 86 -9.15 16.97 -4.49
C LEU A 86 -8.40 16.98 -5.82
N ARG A 87 -7.42 17.88 -5.91
CA ARG A 87 -6.49 17.94 -7.03
C ARG A 87 -5.21 17.22 -6.61
N ASP A 88 -4.82 16.23 -7.40
CA ASP A 88 -3.49 15.66 -7.28
C ASP A 88 -2.45 16.74 -7.61
N SER A 89 -1.46 16.89 -6.74
CA SER A 89 -0.37 17.86 -6.87
C SER A 89 0.93 17.15 -7.24
N SER A 90 0.83 16.09 -8.04
CA SER A 90 1.98 15.41 -8.63
C SER A 90 2.78 16.40 -9.48
N ILE A 91 4.01 16.69 -9.05
CA ILE A 91 5.00 17.39 -9.85
C ILE A 91 5.87 16.37 -10.57
N VAL A 92 6.16 16.62 -11.84
CA VAL A 92 7.19 15.85 -12.54
C VAL A 92 8.53 16.32 -11.99
N ILE A 93 9.17 15.47 -11.18
CA ILE A 93 10.54 15.72 -10.74
C ILE A 93 11.43 15.44 -11.95
N THR A 94 11.84 16.49 -12.65
CA THR A 94 12.99 16.40 -13.55
C THR A 94 14.20 16.11 -12.68
N GLN A 95 14.82 14.94 -12.86
CA GLN A 95 16.07 14.64 -12.19
C GLN A 95 17.09 15.68 -12.65
N ASP A 96 17.55 16.51 -11.73
CA ASP A 96 18.67 17.39 -12.02
C ASP A 96 19.88 16.51 -12.35
N THR A 97 20.68 16.91 -13.33
CA THR A 97 21.84 16.11 -13.76
C THR A 97 22.91 16.06 -12.66
N VAL A 98 22.81 16.96 -11.68
CA VAL A 98 23.69 17.04 -10.52
C VAL A 98 22.94 16.59 -9.27
N GLU A 99 23.16 15.34 -8.86
CA GLU A 99 22.69 14.86 -7.55
C GLU A 99 23.36 15.68 -6.43
N GLY A 100 22.59 16.10 -5.42
CA GLY A 100 22.94 17.13 -4.42
C GLY A 100 24.30 16.98 -3.71
N ARG A 101 24.30 16.77 -2.38
CA ARG A 101 25.58 16.63 -1.65
C ARG A 101 26.20 15.27 -1.96
N PRO A 102 27.52 15.18 -2.17
CA PRO A 102 28.21 13.91 -2.30
C PRO A 102 27.84 12.95 -1.18
N ASN A 103 27.53 11.70 -1.52
CA ASN A 103 27.13 10.67 -0.57
C ASN A 103 28.29 10.39 0.41
N PRO A 104 28.19 10.76 1.70
CA PRO A 104 29.28 10.57 2.66
C PRO A 104 29.48 9.09 3.06
N PHE A 105 28.62 8.20 2.54
CA PHE A 105 28.70 6.76 2.71
C PHE A 105 29.11 6.04 1.41
N ALA A 106 29.46 6.78 0.34
CA ALA A 106 30.00 6.18 -0.87
C ALA A 106 31.38 5.54 -0.58
N PRO A 107 31.63 4.31 -1.05
CA PRO A 107 32.97 3.74 -1.03
C PRO A 107 33.95 4.65 -1.76
N PHE A 108 35.13 4.86 -1.20
CA PHE A 108 36.15 5.68 -1.83
C PHE A 108 36.47 5.18 -3.25
N GLY A 109 36.45 6.09 -4.23
CA GLY A 109 36.81 5.79 -5.62
C GLY A 109 35.65 5.63 -6.60
N THR A 110 34.39 5.91 -6.21
CA THR A 110 33.22 5.90 -7.11
C THR A 110 32.83 7.28 -7.66
N ASP A 111 33.57 8.33 -7.35
CA ASP A 111 33.30 9.70 -7.80
C ASP A 111 33.68 9.87 -9.27
N ASN A 112 32.84 9.34 -10.17
CA ASN A 112 32.96 9.68 -11.59
C ASN A 112 32.38 11.08 -11.78
N LEU A 113 33.30 12.02 -11.92
CA LEU A 113 33.12 13.41 -12.32
C LEU A 113 32.21 13.50 -13.56
N SER A 114 30.92 13.77 -13.37
CA SER A 114 30.13 14.44 -14.40
C SER A 114 30.45 15.93 -14.31
N GLU A 115 31.49 16.34 -15.01
CA GLU A 115 31.74 17.75 -15.31
C GLU A 115 30.56 18.27 -16.17
N PRO A 116 29.95 19.41 -15.82
CA PRO A 116 28.97 20.03 -16.69
C PRO A 116 29.70 20.53 -17.95
N ILE A 117 29.31 20.01 -19.10
CA ILE A 117 29.67 20.58 -20.40
C ILE A 117 28.98 21.95 -20.45
N ILE A 118 29.75 23.00 -20.16
CA ILE A 118 29.33 24.38 -20.39
C ILE A 118 29.46 24.60 -21.90
N GLU A 119 28.35 24.45 -22.64
CA GLU A 119 28.26 25.02 -23.99
C GLU A 119 28.18 26.55 -23.82
N GLU A 120 29.33 27.21 -23.92
CA GLU A 120 29.43 28.66 -23.97
C GLU A 120 28.75 29.15 -25.26
N PRO A 121 27.74 30.04 -25.19
CA PRO A 121 27.20 30.69 -26.38
C PRO A 121 28.29 31.61 -26.93
N ILE A 122 28.80 31.25 -28.10
CA ILE A 122 29.72 32.05 -28.91
C ILE A 122 29.03 33.39 -29.18
N ALA A 123 29.39 34.42 -28.42
CA ALA A 123 28.98 35.80 -28.70
C ALA A 123 29.77 36.26 -29.93
N GLU A 124 29.07 36.43 -31.05
CA GLU A 124 29.57 37.13 -32.24
C GLU A 124 29.90 38.57 -31.86
N GLU A 125 31.19 38.88 -31.84
CA GLU A 125 31.72 40.23 -31.70
C GLU A 125 31.61 40.92 -33.07
N GLU A 126 30.47 41.58 -33.34
CA GLU A 126 30.31 42.43 -34.54
C GLU A 126 31.04 43.77 -34.32
N GLU A 127 32.30 43.78 -34.75
CA GLU A 127 33.14 44.97 -34.89
C GLU A 127 32.54 45.91 -35.96
N SER A 128 31.96 47.03 -35.53
CA SER A 128 31.68 48.15 -36.43
C SER A 128 31.96 49.48 -35.74
N VAL A 129 32.61 50.41 -36.48
CA VAL A 129 32.88 51.87 -36.24
C VAL A 129 34.37 52.17 -36.47
N PRO A 130 34.83 53.29 -37.12
CA PRO A 130 34.17 54.37 -37.89
C PRO A 130 34.93 54.76 -39.21
N PRO A 131 34.75 55.95 -39.86
CA PRO A 131 35.18 57.27 -39.34
C PRO A 131 34.07 58.36 -39.44
N VAL A 132 33.80 59.10 -38.35
CA VAL A 132 34.29 60.46 -38.07
C VAL A 132 34.14 61.44 -39.26
N GLN A 133 33.08 62.24 -39.19
CA GLN A 133 32.92 63.51 -39.93
C GLN A 133 33.76 64.61 -39.27
N PRO A 134 34.22 65.62 -40.02
CA PRO A 134 33.39 66.82 -40.21
C PRO A 134 32.97 67.10 -41.66
#